data_AF-A0A528B8T9-F1
#
_entry.id   AF-A0A528B8T9-F1
#
_cell.length_a   1.000
_cell.length_b   1.000
_cell.length_c   1.000
_cell.angle_alpha   90.00
_cell.angle_beta   90.00
_cell.angle_gamma   90.00
#
_symmetry.space_group_name_H-M   'P 1'
#
loop_
_entity.id
_entity.type
_entity.pdbx_description
1 polymer ?
#
loop_
_entity_poly.entity_id
_entity_poly.type
_entity_poly.pdbx_seq_one_letter_code
_entity_poly.pdbx_strand_id
1 'polypeptide(L)'
;NEELSSLGTTFGQNLLADERDWALFLDQADLAGLPEFLKSAMAEAAEMRGQKGRYAVTLSRSIYEPFSTFSERRDLREIAFRAFTMRGQNGGATDNTAVVRDMLRLRAEKAKLLGYASYAALKLDDTMAKTPEAVHTLLDPVWEKALEKAASDQIELQRLAAFSSAFSQTGSSSVC
;
A
#
# COMPACT_ATOMS: atom_id res chain seq x y z
N ASN A 1 4.41 -28.89 4.49
CA ASN A 1 5.38 -28.06 3.71
C ASN A 1 4.83 -27.71 2.34
N GLU A 2 4.33 -28.69 1.58
CA GLU A 2 3.70 -28.49 0.27
C GLU A 2 2.53 -27.49 0.30
N GLU A 3 1.58 -27.66 1.22
CA GLU A 3 0.43 -26.75 1.37
C GLU A 3 0.85 -25.30 1.67
N LEU A 4 1.84 -25.10 2.56
CA LEU A 4 2.40 -23.76 2.83
C LEU A 4 3.03 -23.12 1.58
N SER A 5 3.69 -23.92 0.75
CA SER A 5 4.25 -23.44 -0.52
C SER A 5 3.15 -23.04 -1.48
N SER A 6 2.12 -23.89 -1.63
CA SER A 6 0.95 -23.59 -2.48
C SER A 6 0.25 -22.32 -2.06
N LEU A 7 -0.02 -22.14 -0.75
CA LEU A 7 -0.64 -20.93 -0.21
C LEU A 7 0.21 -19.68 -0.47
N GLY A 8 1.55 -19.80 -0.41
CA GLY A 8 2.47 -18.71 -0.75
C GLY A 8 2.35 -18.30 -2.22
N THR A 9 2.27 -19.27 -3.14
CA THR A 9 2.04 -19.01 -4.56
C THR A 9 0.67 -18.38 -4.81
N THR A 10 -0.39 -18.92 -4.20
CA THR A 10 -1.76 -18.37 -4.31
C THR A 10 -1.82 -16.93 -3.82
N PHE A 11 -1.22 -16.64 -2.66
CA PHE A 11 -1.17 -15.28 -2.11
C PHE A 11 -0.57 -14.27 -3.11
N GLY A 12 0.57 -14.62 -3.70
CA GLY A 12 1.25 -13.76 -4.68
C GLY A 12 0.47 -13.60 -5.98
N GLN A 13 -0.13 -14.69 -6.50
CA GLN A 13 -0.94 -14.65 -7.71
C GLN A 13 -2.20 -13.80 -7.54
N ASN A 14 -2.87 -13.91 -6.39
CA ASN A 14 -4.05 -13.11 -6.07
C ASN A 14 -3.72 -11.61 -6.02
N LEU A 15 -2.58 -11.25 -5.42
CA LEU A 15 -2.13 -9.86 -5.36
C LEU A 15 -1.81 -9.31 -6.76
N LEU A 16 -1.12 -10.09 -7.59
CA LEU A 16 -0.83 -9.72 -8.97
C LEU A 16 -2.10 -9.59 -9.82
N ALA A 17 -3.11 -10.43 -9.58
CA ALA A 17 -4.40 -10.33 -10.25
C ALA A 17 -5.10 -9.02 -9.88
N ASP A 18 -5.17 -8.67 -8.60
CA ASP A 18 -5.73 -7.39 -8.14
C ASP A 18 -5.03 -6.18 -8.76
N GLU A 19 -3.69 -6.21 -8.84
CA GLU A 19 -2.91 -5.14 -9.48
C GLU A 19 -3.14 -5.05 -10.99
N ARG A 20 -3.23 -6.19 -11.66
CA ARG A 20 -3.45 -6.25 -13.11
C ARG A 20 -4.85 -5.78 -13.46
N ASP A 21 -5.87 -6.22 -12.73
CA ASP A 21 -7.27 -6.07 -13.13
C ASP A 21 -7.83 -4.68 -12.77
N TRP A 22 -7.20 -3.99 -11.80
CA TRP A 22 -7.60 -2.65 -11.41
C TRP A 22 -6.93 -1.55 -12.24
N ALA A 23 -7.73 -0.60 -12.74
CA ALA A 23 -7.27 0.67 -13.26
C ALA A 23 -8.35 1.74 -13.08
N LEU A 24 -7.94 2.95 -12.71
CA LEU A 24 -8.78 4.14 -12.72
C LEU A 24 -8.45 4.97 -13.97
N PHE A 25 -9.38 5.02 -14.92
CA PHE A 25 -9.22 5.80 -16.14
C PHE A 25 -9.69 7.24 -15.94
N LEU A 26 -8.80 8.16 -16.31
CA LEU A 26 -8.92 9.59 -16.14
C LEU A 26 -8.83 10.30 -17.49
N ASP A 27 -9.41 11.49 -17.55
CA ASP A 27 -9.33 12.36 -18.72
C ASP A 27 -8.41 13.56 -18.43
N GLN A 28 -8.13 14.39 -19.44
CA GLN A 28 -7.19 15.51 -19.34
C GLN A 28 -7.51 16.47 -18.16
N ALA A 29 -8.80 16.65 -17.85
CA ALA A 29 -9.27 17.53 -16.78
C ALA A 29 -8.92 17.02 -15.37
N ASP A 30 -8.55 15.75 -15.23
CA ASP A 30 -8.26 15.10 -13.95
C ASP A 30 -6.76 15.17 -13.55
N LEU A 31 -5.90 15.74 -14.41
CA LEU A 31 -4.44 15.66 -14.27
C LEU A 31 -3.80 16.85 -13.52
N ALA A 32 -4.58 17.60 -12.77
CA ALA A 32 -4.11 18.75 -12.01
C ALA A 32 -2.99 18.34 -11.02
N GLY A 33 -1.89 19.11 -11.03
CA GLY A 33 -0.68 18.87 -10.23
C GLY A 33 0.26 17.78 -10.75
N LEU A 34 -0.14 16.95 -11.72
CA LEU A 34 0.66 15.81 -12.14
C LEU A 34 1.88 16.23 -13.00
N PRO A 35 3.08 15.70 -12.70
CA PRO A 35 4.27 15.93 -13.52
C PRO A 35 4.19 15.17 -14.85
N GLU A 36 4.91 15.66 -15.86
CA GLU A 36 4.79 15.15 -17.23
C GLU A 36 5.22 13.68 -17.38
N PHE A 37 6.25 13.26 -16.63
CA PHE A 37 6.70 11.87 -16.62
C PHE A 37 5.58 10.92 -16.17
N LEU A 38 4.76 11.35 -15.20
CA LEU A 38 3.67 10.54 -14.67
C LEU A 38 2.50 10.50 -15.65
N LYS A 39 2.15 11.64 -16.27
CA LYS A 39 1.14 11.68 -17.34
C LYS A 39 1.50 10.74 -18.49
N SER A 40 2.78 10.74 -18.88
CA SER A 40 3.29 9.86 -19.94
C SER A 40 3.13 8.38 -19.57
N ALA A 41 3.55 7.99 -18.36
CA ALA A 41 3.40 6.62 -17.87
C ALA A 41 1.92 6.19 -17.75
N MET A 42 1.04 7.09 -17.30
CA MET A 42 -0.39 6.83 -17.19
C MET A 42 -1.06 6.70 -18.57
N ALA A 43 -0.63 7.48 -19.56
CA ALA A 43 -1.13 7.38 -20.93
C ALA A 43 -0.74 6.04 -21.56
N GLU A 44 0.52 5.61 -21.39
CA GLU A 44 1.00 4.30 -21.84
C GLU A 44 0.21 3.16 -21.17
N ALA A 45 0.00 3.25 -19.85
CA ALA A 45 -0.79 2.29 -19.10
C ALA A 45 -2.26 2.21 -19.58
N ALA A 46 -2.84 3.33 -20.03
CA ALA A 46 -4.18 3.35 -20.60
C ALA A 46 -4.20 2.72 -22.00
N GLU A 47 -3.22 3.02 -22.84
CA GLU A 47 -3.10 2.45 -24.19
C GLU A 47 -2.92 0.93 -24.16
N MET A 48 -2.07 0.40 -23.27
CA MET A 48 -1.92 -1.05 -23.06
C MET A 48 -3.22 -1.73 -22.63
N ARG A 49 -4.18 -0.97 -22.09
CA ARG A 49 -5.51 -1.43 -21.66
C ARG A 49 -6.60 -1.08 -22.68
N GLY A 50 -6.22 -0.67 -23.89
CA GLY A 50 -7.15 -0.36 -24.98
C GLY A 50 -7.90 0.98 -24.82
N GLN A 51 -7.46 1.85 -23.92
CA GLN A 51 -8.08 3.15 -23.61
C GLN A 51 -7.21 4.30 -24.14
N LYS A 52 -6.87 4.26 -25.43
CA LYS A 52 -6.01 5.27 -26.07
C LYS A 52 -6.62 6.68 -25.95
N GLY A 53 -5.77 7.66 -25.62
CA GLY A 53 -6.19 9.05 -25.40
C GLY A 53 -6.68 9.36 -23.99
N ARG A 54 -6.69 8.36 -23.09
CA ARG A 54 -6.99 8.51 -21.67
C ARG A 54 -5.73 8.25 -20.83
N TYR A 55 -5.86 8.39 -19.52
CA TYR A 55 -4.78 8.17 -18.56
C TYR A 55 -5.21 7.12 -17.53
N ALA A 56 -4.37 6.14 -17.22
CA ALA A 56 -4.70 5.08 -16.27
C ALA A 56 -3.84 5.19 -15.02
N VAL A 57 -4.49 5.44 -13.87
CA VAL A 57 -3.87 5.16 -12.57
C VAL A 57 -3.96 3.66 -12.34
N THR A 58 -2.82 3.03 -12.06
CA THR A 58 -2.73 1.60 -11.73
C THR A 58 -2.20 1.42 -10.31
N LEU A 59 -2.27 0.19 -9.78
CA LEU A 59 -1.77 -0.12 -8.44
C LEU A 59 -0.26 -0.39 -8.39
N SER A 60 0.45 -0.26 -9.52
CA SER A 60 1.90 -0.31 -9.54
C SER A 60 2.49 0.86 -8.74
N ARG A 61 3.53 0.60 -7.95
CA ARG A 61 4.16 1.64 -7.10
C ARG A 61 4.68 2.83 -7.90
N SER A 62 5.17 2.58 -9.12
CA SER A 62 5.67 3.62 -10.03
C SER A 62 4.61 4.61 -10.51
N ILE A 63 3.31 4.27 -10.44
CA ILE A 63 2.21 5.17 -10.77
C ILE A 63 1.49 5.63 -9.51
N TYR A 64 1.12 4.71 -8.61
CA TYR A 64 0.32 5.03 -7.42
C TYR A 64 1.00 6.01 -6.47
N GLU A 65 2.28 5.82 -6.16
CA GLU A 65 3.01 6.67 -5.21
C GLU A 65 3.15 8.11 -5.71
N PRO A 66 3.63 8.38 -6.94
CA PRO A 66 3.69 9.74 -7.46
C PRO A 66 2.29 10.33 -7.72
N PHE A 67 1.29 9.53 -8.12
CA PHE A 67 -0.09 10.03 -8.23
C PHE A 67 -0.63 10.52 -6.88
N SER A 68 -0.42 9.74 -5.80
CA SER A 68 -0.85 10.12 -4.45
C SER A 68 -0.10 11.33 -3.91
N THR A 69 1.13 11.55 -4.38
CA THR A 69 1.99 12.67 -3.97
C THR A 69 1.64 13.97 -4.69
N PHE A 70 1.43 13.92 -6.01
CA PHE A 70 1.34 15.11 -6.86
C PHE A 70 -0.08 15.49 -7.27
N SER A 71 -1.03 14.54 -7.30
CA SER A 71 -2.39 14.86 -7.73
C SER A 71 -3.03 15.89 -6.80
N GLU A 72 -3.59 16.96 -7.34
CA GLU A 72 -4.36 17.93 -6.56
C GLU A 72 -5.77 17.40 -6.23
N ARG A 73 -6.26 16.40 -6.98
CA ARG A 73 -7.61 15.83 -6.87
C ARG A 73 -7.76 14.88 -5.68
N ARG A 74 -8.24 15.39 -4.54
CA ARG A 74 -8.44 14.62 -3.29
C ARG A 74 -9.35 13.41 -3.49
N ASP A 75 -10.43 13.57 -4.24
CA ASP A 75 -11.38 12.52 -4.57
C ASP A 75 -10.71 11.35 -5.30
N LEU A 76 -9.87 11.64 -6.30
CA LEU A 76 -9.15 10.60 -7.05
C LEU A 76 -8.05 9.96 -6.21
N ARG A 77 -7.33 10.73 -5.37
CA ARG A 77 -6.37 10.18 -4.41
C ARG A 77 -7.04 9.20 -3.45
N GLU A 78 -8.24 9.51 -2.97
CA GLU A 78 -9.00 8.63 -2.08
C GLU A 78 -9.39 7.31 -2.76
N ILE A 79 -9.87 7.36 -4.02
CA ILE A 79 -10.20 6.16 -4.80
C ILE A 79 -8.96 5.28 -4.98
N ALA A 80 -7.83 5.87 -5.41
CA ALA A 80 -6.58 5.14 -5.61
C ALA A 80 -6.03 4.54 -4.30
N PHE A 81 -6.08 5.31 -3.19
CA PHE A 81 -5.63 4.85 -1.87
C PHE A 81 -6.44 3.66 -1.36
N ARG A 82 -7.78 3.72 -1.48
CA ARG A 82 -8.65 2.61 -1.08
C ARG A 82 -8.34 1.36 -1.90
N ALA A 83 -8.19 1.49 -3.21
CA ALA A 83 -7.83 0.36 -4.06
C ALA A 83 -6.45 -0.24 -3.71
N PHE A 84 -5.46 0.61 -3.45
CA PHE A 84 -4.09 0.18 -3.12
C PHE A 84 -4.00 -0.56 -1.78
N THR A 85 -4.76 -0.10 -0.78
CA THR A 85 -4.78 -0.69 0.58
C THR A 85 -5.65 -1.94 0.68
N MET A 86 -6.67 -2.08 -0.16
CA MET A 86 -7.59 -3.23 -0.16
C MET A 86 -7.12 -4.42 -1.00
N ARG A 87 -5.97 -4.34 -1.68
CA ARG A 87 -5.41 -5.47 -2.45
C ARG A 87 -5.29 -6.73 -1.59
N GLY A 88 -5.83 -7.83 -2.08
CA GLY A 88 -5.91 -9.10 -1.36
C GLY A 88 -6.99 -9.13 -0.28
N GLN A 89 -7.84 -8.10 -0.15
CA GLN A 89 -8.95 -8.03 0.79
C GLN A 89 -10.26 -7.57 0.12
N ASN A 90 -10.36 -7.70 -1.21
CA ASN A 90 -11.51 -7.24 -2.01
C ASN A 90 -12.70 -8.22 -2.00
N GLY A 91 -12.63 -9.33 -1.26
CA GLY A 91 -13.58 -10.43 -1.39
C GLY A 91 -13.40 -11.21 -2.70
N GLY A 92 -14.25 -12.22 -2.93
CA GLY A 92 -14.24 -12.98 -4.17
C GLY A 92 -13.02 -13.90 -4.35
N ALA A 93 -12.57 -14.08 -5.59
CA ALA A 93 -11.56 -15.08 -5.96
C ALA A 93 -10.13 -14.70 -5.54
N THR A 94 -9.84 -13.40 -5.37
CA THR A 94 -8.50 -12.89 -5.01
C THR A 94 -8.38 -12.53 -3.53
N ASP A 95 -9.39 -12.83 -2.71
CA ASP A 95 -9.35 -12.60 -1.27
C ASP A 95 -8.31 -13.49 -0.58
N ASN A 96 -7.31 -12.86 0.01
CA ASN A 96 -6.22 -13.52 0.72
C ASN A 96 -6.49 -13.68 2.22
N THR A 97 -7.64 -13.24 2.75
CA THR A 97 -7.96 -13.36 4.18
C THR A 97 -7.93 -14.81 4.66
N ALA A 98 -8.56 -15.72 3.89
CA ALA A 98 -8.52 -17.15 4.18
C ALA A 98 -7.12 -17.74 3.99
N VAL A 99 -6.42 -17.35 2.92
CA VAL A 99 -5.05 -17.80 2.61
C VAL A 99 -4.09 -17.46 3.75
N VAL A 100 -4.13 -16.22 4.26
CA VAL A 100 -3.28 -15.76 5.37
C VAL A 100 -3.62 -16.50 6.65
N ARG A 101 -4.92 -16.65 6.98
CA ARG A 101 -5.37 -17.40 8.15
C ARG A 101 -4.83 -18.85 8.13
N ASP A 102 -4.98 -19.53 7.00
CA ASP A 102 -4.57 -20.94 6.88
C ASP A 102 -3.04 -21.07 6.86
N MET A 103 -2.33 -20.10 6.27
CA MET A 103 -0.88 -20.01 6.35
C MET A 103 -0.38 -19.82 7.78
N LEU A 104 -1.02 -18.95 8.58
CA LEU A 104 -0.67 -18.74 9.99
C LEU A 104 -0.92 -20.01 10.82
N ARG A 105 -2.06 -20.69 10.60
CA ARG A 105 -2.37 -21.98 11.24
C ARG A 105 -1.28 -23.02 10.97
N LEU A 106 -0.93 -23.23 9.70
CA LEU A 106 0.09 -24.20 9.30
C LEU A 106 1.49 -23.84 9.78
N ARG A 107 1.82 -22.54 9.85
CA ARG A 107 3.09 -22.06 10.45
C ARG A 107 3.17 -22.38 11.94
N ALA A 108 2.08 -22.17 12.68
CA ALA A 108 2.02 -22.52 14.10
C ALA A 108 2.12 -24.04 14.32
N GLU A 109 1.39 -24.84 13.52
CA GLU A 109 1.45 -26.29 13.57
C GLU A 109 2.86 -26.83 13.28
N LYS A 110 3.51 -26.30 12.23
CA LYS A 110 4.89 -26.65 11.88
C LYS A 110 5.86 -26.37 13.02
N ALA A 111 5.75 -25.22 13.69
CA ALA A 111 6.59 -24.90 14.83
C ALA A 111 6.42 -25.89 15.97
N LYS A 112 5.17 -26.21 16.31
CA LYS A 112 4.83 -27.16 17.37
C LYS A 112 5.39 -28.56 17.09
N LEU A 113 5.25 -29.05 15.85
CA LEU A 113 5.79 -30.36 15.46
C LEU A 113 7.31 -30.46 15.58
N LEU A 114 8.00 -29.34 15.39
CA LEU A 114 9.46 -29.25 15.52
C LEU A 114 9.92 -28.90 16.94
N GLY A 115 8.99 -28.82 17.91
CA GLY A 115 9.29 -28.54 19.32
C GLY A 115 9.49 -27.07 19.67
N TYR A 116 9.15 -26.13 18.78
CA TYR A 116 9.27 -24.69 19.03
C TYR A 116 7.95 -24.11 19.55
N ALA A 117 8.05 -23.10 20.41
CA ALA A 117 6.90 -22.41 21.01
C ALA A 117 6.08 -21.58 19.99
N SER A 118 6.73 -21.09 18.93
CA SER A 118 6.08 -20.30 17.89
C SER A 118 6.84 -20.40 16.57
N TYR A 119 6.20 -20.00 15.47
CA TYR A 119 6.88 -19.92 14.17
C TYR A 119 7.99 -18.88 14.16
N ALA A 120 7.87 -17.81 14.96
CA ALA A 120 8.94 -16.82 15.12
C ALA A 120 10.17 -17.45 15.79
N ALA A 121 9.99 -18.22 16.87
CA ALA A 121 11.09 -18.95 17.51
C ALA A 121 11.76 -19.93 16.53
N LEU A 122 10.97 -20.70 15.78
CA LEU A 122 11.49 -21.57 14.73
C LEU A 122 12.29 -20.81 13.66
N LYS A 123 11.84 -19.61 13.27
CA LYS A 123 12.48 -18.82 12.21
C LYS A 123 13.66 -17.98 12.64
N LEU A 124 13.83 -17.76 13.94
CA LEU A 124 14.95 -16.97 14.46
C LEU A 124 16.11 -17.84 14.92
N ASP A 125 15.90 -19.14 15.13
CA ASP A 125 16.89 -20.08 15.65
C ASP A 125 18.19 -20.09 14.81
N ASP A 126 18.06 -20.05 13.49
CA ASP A 126 19.19 -20.00 12.54
C ASP A 126 19.70 -18.57 12.25
N THR A 127 19.07 -17.55 12.84
CA THR A 127 19.45 -16.13 12.65
C THR A 127 20.35 -15.61 13.76
N MET A 128 20.91 -14.40 13.60
CA MET A 128 21.72 -13.75 14.63
C MET A 128 20.91 -13.30 15.85
N ALA A 129 19.62 -12.99 15.68
CA ALA A 129 18.77 -12.53 16.78
C ALA A 129 18.39 -13.67 17.74
N LYS A 130 18.38 -14.93 17.25
CA LYS A 130 18.09 -16.18 17.99
C LYS A 130 16.70 -16.31 18.60
N THR A 131 16.17 -15.27 19.21
CA THR A 131 14.93 -15.30 19.99
C THR A 131 14.03 -14.12 19.64
N PRO A 132 12.70 -14.28 19.70
CA PRO A 132 11.76 -13.17 19.55
C PRO A 132 12.01 -12.03 20.55
N GLU A 133 12.41 -12.36 21.78
CA GLU A 133 12.66 -11.39 22.86
C GLU A 133 13.83 -10.46 22.52
N ALA A 134 14.91 -10.99 21.92
CA ALA A 134 16.03 -10.18 21.47
C ALA A 134 15.63 -9.24 20.32
N VAL A 135 14.73 -9.67 19.43
CA VAL A 135 14.16 -8.82 18.37
C VAL A 135 13.37 -7.67 19.00
N HIS A 136 12.50 -7.96 19.97
CA HIS A 136 11.73 -6.94 20.68
C HIS A 136 12.59 -5.96 21.46
N THR A 137 13.66 -6.44 22.10
CA THR A 137 14.62 -5.60 22.82
C THR A 137 15.26 -4.54 21.89
N LEU A 138 15.40 -4.86 20.60
CA LEU A 138 15.88 -3.92 19.59
C LEU A 138 14.78 -3.02 19.03
N LEU A 139 13.61 -3.57 18.70
CA LEU A 139 12.56 -2.86 17.98
C LEU A 139 11.68 -1.98 18.88
N ASP A 140 11.38 -2.41 20.10
CA ASP A 140 10.45 -1.69 20.98
C ASP A 140 10.95 -0.28 21.35
N PRO A 141 12.23 -0.04 21.69
CA PRO A 141 12.73 1.31 21.93
C PRO A 141 12.66 2.22 20.68
N VAL A 142 12.90 1.64 19.50
CA VAL A 142 12.79 2.36 18.23
C VAL A 142 11.34 2.72 17.94
N TRP A 143 10.42 1.79 18.21
CA TRP A 143 8.98 1.98 18.04
C TRP A 143 8.45 3.13 18.91
N GLU A 144 8.81 3.17 20.19
CA GLU A 144 8.41 4.26 21.10
C GLU A 144 8.85 5.63 20.57
N LYS A 145 10.09 5.76 20.12
CA LYS A 145 10.62 7.01 19.55
C LYS A 145 9.98 7.36 18.21
N ALA A 146 9.69 6.36 17.39
CA ALA A 146 8.99 6.54 16.12
C ALA A 146 7.55 7.05 16.34
N LEU A 147 6.85 6.58 17.37
CA LEU A 147 5.51 7.06 17.73
C LEU A 147 5.51 8.52 18.15
N GLU A 148 6.45 8.94 19.00
CA GLU A 148 6.62 10.35 19.39
C GLU A 148 6.82 11.24 18.16
N LYS A 149 7.71 10.81 17.25
CA LYS A 149 8.01 11.55 16.02
C LYS A 149 6.81 11.60 15.07
N ALA A 150 6.12 10.47 14.87
CA ALA A 150 4.94 10.39 14.00
C ALA A 150 3.81 11.31 14.48
N ALA A 151 3.58 11.40 15.81
CA ALA A 151 2.61 12.33 16.38
C ALA A 151 2.97 13.79 16.10
N SER A 152 4.26 14.16 16.24
CA SER A 152 4.73 15.50 15.90
C SER A 152 4.57 15.80 14.41
N ASP A 153 4.89 14.85 13.54
CA ASP A 153 4.79 15.02 12.08
C ASP A 153 3.34 15.14 11.63
N GLN A 154 2.42 14.38 12.25
CA GLN A 154 0.99 14.52 12.01
C GLN A 154 0.49 15.94 12.31
N ILE A 155 0.91 16.54 13.44
CA ILE A 155 0.52 17.91 13.80
C ILE A 155 1.02 18.91 12.75
N GLU A 156 2.27 18.77 12.31
CA GLU A 156 2.86 19.67 11.32
C GLU A 156 2.18 19.54 9.96
N LEU A 157 1.90 18.31 9.51
CA LEU A 157 1.17 18.07 8.26
C LEU A 157 -0.26 18.63 8.31
N GLN A 158 -0.95 18.52 9.45
CA GLN A 158 -2.27 19.12 9.64
C GLN A 158 -2.21 20.65 9.56
N ARG A 159 -1.19 21.28 10.16
CA ARG A 159 -0.97 22.73 10.06
C ARG A 159 -0.74 23.16 8.62
N LEU A 160 0.16 22.48 7.90
CA LEU A 160 0.46 22.79 6.50
C LEU A 160 -0.77 22.63 5.59
N ALA A 161 -1.55 21.57 5.79
CA ALA A 161 -2.80 21.35 5.05
C ALA A 161 -3.84 22.45 5.32
N ALA A 162 -4.02 22.86 6.58
CA ALA A 162 -4.92 23.95 6.95
C ALA A 162 -4.49 25.28 6.30
N PHE A 163 -3.19 25.60 6.34
CA PHE A 163 -2.64 26.80 5.70
C PHE A 163 -2.86 26.80 4.18
N SER A 164 -2.57 25.69 3.50
CA SER A 164 -2.78 25.55 2.05
C SER A 164 -4.26 25.70 1.66
N SER A 165 -5.18 25.16 2.45
CA SER A 165 -6.63 25.30 2.21
C SER A 165 -7.10 26.77 2.30
N ALA A 166 -6.55 27.56 3.23
CA ALA A 166 -6.89 28.98 3.38
C ALA A 166 -6.37 29.85 2.22
N PHE A 167 -5.23 29.48 1.62
CA PHE A 167 -4.70 30.16 0.44
C PHE A 167 -5.53 29.88 -0.82
N SER A 168 -6.00 28.64 -0.99
CA SER A 168 -6.87 28.26 -2.13
C SER A 168 -8.24 28.97 -2.12
N GLN A 169 -8.78 29.32 -0.94
CA GLN A 169 -10.08 30.01 -0.82
C GLN A 169 -9.98 31.53 -1.04
N THR A 170 -8.86 32.14 -0.67
CA THR A 170 -8.65 33.60 -0.83
C THR A 170 -8.30 34.00 -2.26
N GLY A 171 -7.69 33.10 -3.04
CA GLY A 171 -7.40 33.33 -4.47
C GLY A 171 -8.62 33.32 -5.40
N SER A 172 -9.78 32.81 -4.97
CA SER A 172 -11.00 32.78 -5.79
C SER A 172 -11.89 34.02 -5.62
N SER A 173 -11.58 34.92 -4.68
CA SER A 173 -12.47 36.04 -4.31
C SER A 173 -11.96 37.43 -4.72
N SER A 174 -10.91 37.52 -5.55
CA SER A 174 -10.32 38.79 -6.01
C SER A 174 -10.27 38.91 -7.54
N VAL A 175 -11.34 38.51 -8.22
CA VAL A 175 -11.64 38.93 -9.61
C VAL A 175 -13.13 39.29 -9.69
N CYS A 176 -13.46 40.48 -9.20
CA CYS A 176 -14.64 41.27 -9.56
C CYS A 176 -14.21 42.74 -9.51
#